data_AF-A0A7Y4TP40-F1
#
_entry.id   AF-A0A7Y4TP40-F1
#
_cell.length_a   1.000
_cell.length_b   1.000
_cell.length_c   1.000
_cell.angle_alpha   90.00
_cell.angle_beta   90.00
_cell.angle_gamma   90.00
#
_symmetry.space_group_name_H-M   'P 1'
#
loop_
_entity.id
_entity.type
_entity.pdbx_description
1 polymer ?
#
loop_
_entity_poly.entity_id
_entity_poly.type
_entity_poly.pdbx_seq_one_letter_code
_entity_poly.pdbx_strand_id
1 'polypeptide(L)'
;MFVVFIKFLILTAAIGLMCATLIAQRPVTIFLAGDSTMAAKQPDKRPETGWGEKLEVRFLPGKVKVENRAINGRSTKSFIAEGRWQALTDQIKKGDYVFIQFGHNDESKDKGERYTPPEEYQKNLIRFVEDVRAKGGKPVLMTPVMRRRFDKDGKFYDTHGEYPGIARAVAREYKAPLIDMHRSSEVVIVKYGVEDSKKLFLQLRPGENPNYPNGVDDNTHFSPLGADEMAKLAVEGIRENKLKLRKYLKK
;
A
#
# COMPACT_ATOMS: atom_id res chain seq x y z
N MET A 1 -67.79 35.08 42.22
CA MET A 1 -67.63 35.40 40.78
C MET A 1 -66.15 35.67 40.54
N PHE A 2 -65.45 34.75 39.84
CA PHE A 2 -64.10 34.85 39.23
C PHE A 2 -62.92 35.30 40.12
N VAL A 3 -62.17 34.39 40.77
CA VAL A 3 -61.02 33.61 40.24
C VAL A 3 -59.81 34.48 39.86
N VAL A 4 -58.84 34.57 40.78
CA VAL A 4 -57.48 35.10 40.57
C VAL A 4 -56.56 33.90 40.36
N PHE A 5 -56.23 33.57 39.10
CA PHE A 5 -55.21 32.57 38.78
C PHE A 5 -53.85 33.27 38.59
N ILE A 6 -52.98 33.08 39.58
CA ILE A 6 -51.62 32.57 39.42
C ILE A 6 -50.92 32.89 38.08
N LYS A 7 -50.02 33.88 38.10
CA LYS A 7 -48.97 34.04 37.09
C LYS A 7 -47.85 33.02 37.37
N PHE A 8 -48.06 31.76 36.98
CA PHE A 8 -46.97 30.79 36.86
C PHE A 8 -46.36 30.90 35.45
N LEU A 9 -45.14 31.44 35.41
CA LEU A 9 -43.99 30.82 34.75
C LEU A 9 -44.25 30.11 33.41
N ILE A 10 -44.20 30.86 32.30
CA ILE A 10 -43.80 30.31 31.00
C ILE A 10 -42.78 31.28 30.38
N LEU A 11 -41.55 31.25 30.91
CA LEU A 11 -40.38 31.61 30.12
C LEU A 11 -39.93 30.29 29.49
N THR A 12 -40.35 30.03 28.26
CA THR A 12 -39.82 28.95 27.42
C THR A 12 -38.35 29.24 27.09
N ALA A 13 -37.47 28.98 28.06
CA ALA A 13 -36.06 28.76 27.79
C ALA A 13 -35.94 27.35 27.20
N ALA A 14 -36.32 27.21 25.94
CA ALA A 14 -35.87 26.10 25.10
C ALA A 14 -34.37 26.30 24.84
N ILE A 15 -33.55 26.09 25.88
CA ILE A 15 -32.14 25.79 25.71
C ILE A 15 -32.13 24.37 25.17
N GLY A 16 -32.33 24.27 23.85
CA GLY A 16 -32.03 23.07 23.09
C GLY A 16 -30.58 22.73 23.38
N LEU A 17 -30.38 21.73 24.22
CA LEU A 17 -29.09 21.13 24.52
C LEU A 17 -28.60 20.50 23.21
N MET A 18 -28.00 21.32 22.35
CA MET A 18 -27.30 20.87 21.16
C MET A 18 -25.96 20.29 21.65
N CYS A 19 -26.05 19.17 22.37
CA CYS A 19 -24.94 18.26 22.58
C CYS A 19 -24.61 17.66 21.22
N ALA A 20 -23.92 18.45 20.38
CA ALA A 20 -23.15 17.91 19.28
C ALA A 20 -22.09 17.01 19.92
N THR A 21 -22.41 15.72 20.04
CA THR A 21 -21.41 14.73 20.33
C THR A 21 -20.37 14.85 19.22
N LEU A 22 -19.21 15.39 19.57
CA LEU A 22 -18.02 15.29 18.74
C LEU A 22 -17.70 13.79 18.68
N ILE A 23 -18.36 13.08 17.76
CA ILE A 23 -17.98 11.71 17.42
C ILE A 23 -16.57 11.86 16.85
N ALA A 24 -15.57 11.52 17.68
CA ALA A 24 -14.19 11.51 17.27
C ALA A 24 -14.11 10.63 16.02
N GLN A 25 -13.81 11.24 14.88
CA GLN A 25 -13.77 10.53 13.62
C GLN A 25 -12.64 9.51 13.71
N ARG A 26 -12.98 8.22 13.64
CA ARG A 26 -12.00 7.14 13.66
C ARG A 26 -10.91 7.39 12.60
N PRO A 27 -9.65 6.96 12.84
CA PRO A 27 -8.64 6.97 11.80
C PRO A 27 -9.13 6.20 10.56
N VAL A 28 -8.79 6.69 9.37
CA VAL A 28 -8.98 5.94 8.13
C VAL A 28 -7.94 4.83 8.09
N THR A 29 -8.37 3.59 7.87
CA THR A 29 -7.42 2.48 7.72
C THR A 29 -7.00 2.37 6.26
N ILE A 30 -5.70 2.21 6.02
CA ILE A 30 -5.14 1.74 4.75
C ILE A 30 -4.67 0.31 4.97
N PHE A 31 -5.34 -0.65 4.35
CA PHE A 31 -4.84 -2.02 4.26
C PHE A 31 -3.85 -2.12 3.10
N LEU A 32 -2.70 -2.73 3.35
CA LEU A 32 -1.71 -2.99 2.32
C LEU A 32 -1.73 -4.47 1.95
N ALA A 33 -2.06 -4.79 0.71
CA ALA A 33 -2.06 -6.14 0.16
C ALA A 33 -0.95 -6.24 -0.89
N GLY A 34 0.03 -7.10 -0.65
CA GLY A 34 1.16 -7.26 -1.56
C GLY A 34 2.18 -8.29 -1.12
N ASP A 35 3.38 -8.16 -1.67
CA ASP A 35 4.48 -9.11 -1.52
C ASP A 35 5.62 -8.61 -0.60
N SER A 36 6.80 -9.22 -0.73
CA SER A 36 7.99 -8.90 0.07
C SER A 36 8.45 -7.46 -0.07
N THR A 37 8.23 -6.78 -1.19
CA THR A 37 8.68 -5.40 -1.36
C THR A 37 7.90 -4.42 -0.47
N MET A 38 6.72 -4.82 -0.01
CA MET A 38 5.82 -4.05 0.83
C MET A 38 5.76 -4.55 2.28
N ALA A 39 5.93 -5.86 2.48
CA ALA A 39 5.75 -6.56 3.76
C ALA A 39 6.69 -6.08 4.88
N ALA A 40 6.17 -6.06 6.12
CA ALA A 40 7.00 -5.86 7.30
C ALA A 40 8.00 -7.00 7.50
N LYS A 41 9.24 -6.67 7.86
CA LYS A 41 10.32 -7.65 8.02
C LYS A 41 10.56 -8.06 9.46
N GLN A 42 10.80 -9.37 9.63
CA GLN A 42 11.20 -9.96 10.89
C GLN A 42 12.61 -9.49 11.29
N PRO A 43 12.95 -9.50 12.60
CA PRO A 43 14.26 -9.04 13.07
C PRO A 43 15.45 -9.73 12.40
N ASP A 44 15.35 -11.01 12.09
CA ASP A 44 16.38 -11.83 11.43
C ASP A 44 16.55 -11.53 9.93
N LYS A 45 15.69 -10.70 9.35
CA LYS A 45 15.79 -10.22 7.96
C LYS A 45 16.31 -8.79 7.86
N ARG A 46 16.55 -8.10 8.98
CA ARG A 46 17.07 -6.73 8.92
C ARG A 46 18.49 -6.70 8.33
N PRO A 47 18.85 -5.70 7.52
CA PRO A 47 18.16 -4.43 7.34
C PRO A 47 17.10 -4.41 6.23
N GLU A 48 16.74 -5.56 5.63
CA GLU A 48 15.64 -5.63 4.68
C GLU A 48 14.41 -4.92 5.26
N THR A 49 13.74 -4.10 4.44
CA THR A 49 12.60 -3.30 4.88
C THR A 49 11.57 -3.24 3.75
N GLY A 50 10.31 -3.56 4.05
CA GLY A 50 9.23 -3.33 3.10
C GLY A 50 8.81 -1.86 3.09
N TRP A 51 8.49 -1.30 1.92
CA TRP A 51 8.10 0.11 1.81
C TRP A 51 6.84 0.44 2.64
N GLY A 52 5.96 -0.55 2.84
CA GLY A 52 4.75 -0.40 3.65
C GLY A 52 5.04 -0.03 5.12
N GLU A 53 6.20 -0.41 5.65
CA GLU A 53 6.65 -0.04 7.01
C GLU A 53 6.88 1.48 7.15
N LYS A 54 7.14 2.17 6.03
CA LYS A 54 7.46 3.60 5.99
C LYS A 54 6.26 4.48 5.62
N LEU A 55 5.08 3.88 5.42
CA LEU A 55 3.92 4.62 4.93
C LEU A 55 3.17 5.39 6.02
N GLU A 56 2.93 4.79 7.20
CA GLU A 56 2.09 5.42 8.24
C GLU A 56 2.66 6.76 8.74
N VAL A 57 3.99 6.82 8.91
CA VAL A 57 4.69 8.02 9.39
C VAL A 57 4.52 9.23 8.46
N ARG A 58 4.06 9.03 7.23
CA ARG A 58 3.77 10.10 6.25
C ARG A 58 2.48 10.86 6.55
N PHE A 59 1.64 10.35 7.44
CA PHE A 59 0.37 10.97 7.80
C PHE A 59 0.43 11.70 9.14
N LEU A 60 -0.47 12.66 9.33
CA LEU A 60 -0.71 13.34 10.60
C LEU A 60 -1.09 12.30 11.68
N PRO A 61 -0.54 12.41 12.91
CA PRO A 61 -0.81 11.45 13.97
C PRO A 61 -2.30 11.20 14.20
N GLY A 62 -2.68 9.93 14.33
CA GLY A 62 -4.05 9.51 14.61
C GLY A 62 -5.08 9.75 13.49
N LYS A 63 -4.66 10.19 12.29
CA LYS A 63 -5.58 10.39 11.15
C LYS A 63 -5.68 9.19 10.22
N VAL A 64 -4.59 8.45 10.06
CA VAL A 64 -4.50 7.26 9.24
C VAL A 64 -3.80 6.16 10.04
N LYS A 65 -4.33 4.94 9.95
CA LYS A 65 -3.67 3.72 10.43
C LYS A 65 -3.32 2.87 9.22
N VAL A 66 -2.09 2.34 9.16
CA VAL A 66 -1.67 1.41 8.11
C VAL A 66 -1.66 -0.01 8.66
N GLU A 67 -2.51 -0.86 8.09
CA GLU A 67 -2.57 -2.28 8.38
C GLU A 67 -1.80 -3.02 7.28
N ASN A 68 -0.51 -3.25 7.51
CA ASN A 68 0.33 -3.92 6.52
C ASN A 68 0.07 -5.44 6.51
N ARG A 69 -0.65 -5.92 5.49
CA ARG A 69 -1.01 -7.33 5.29
C ARG A 69 -0.23 -7.97 4.14
N ALA A 70 0.78 -7.27 3.59
CA ALA A 70 1.66 -7.82 2.59
C ALA A 70 2.56 -8.90 3.20
N ILE A 71 2.87 -9.94 2.42
CA ILE A 71 3.62 -11.11 2.90
C ILE A 71 4.67 -11.53 1.88
N ASN A 72 5.86 -11.86 2.36
CA ASN A 72 6.96 -12.29 1.52
C ASN A 72 6.58 -13.47 0.59
N GLY A 73 6.95 -13.34 -0.69
CA GLY A 73 6.81 -14.40 -1.69
C GLY A 73 5.37 -14.66 -2.16
N ARG A 74 4.39 -13.83 -1.80
CA ARG A 74 3.00 -14.03 -2.23
C ARG A 74 2.77 -13.42 -3.61
N SER A 75 2.03 -14.17 -4.42
CA SER A 75 1.40 -13.70 -5.65
C SER A 75 -0.08 -13.43 -5.40
N THR A 76 -0.80 -12.88 -6.37
CA THR A 76 -2.26 -12.75 -6.26
C THR A 76 -2.93 -14.10 -5.99
N LYS A 77 -2.49 -15.16 -6.69
CA LYS A 77 -2.99 -16.53 -6.55
C LYS A 77 -2.74 -17.09 -5.15
N SER A 78 -1.50 -17.05 -4.68
CA SER A 78 -1.17 -17.63 -3.37
C SER A 78 -1.78 -16.80 -2.22
N PHE A 79 -1.91 -15.48 -2.38
CA PHE A 79 -2.57 -14.62 -1.40
C PHE A 79 -4.07 -14.95 -1.24
N ILE A 80 -4.73 -15.33 -2.34
CA ILE A 80 -6.11 -15.83 -2.31
C ILE A 80 -6.15 -17.23 -1.70
N ALA A 81 -5.34 -18.17 -2.20
CA ALA A 81 -5.36 -19.57 -1.79
C ALA A 81 -5.08 -19.76 -0.29
N GLU A 82 -4.22 -18.94 0.29
CA GLU A 82 -3.90 -18.94 1.72
C GLU A 82 -4.96 -18.23 2.59
N GLY A 83 -6.08 -17.79 2.03
CA GLY A 83 -7.16 -17.10 2.76
C GLY A 83 -6.82 -15.69 3.24
N ARG A 84 -5.68 -15.14 2.83
CA ARG A 84 -5.21 -13.82 3.29
C ARG A 84 -6.05 -12.69 2.73
N TRP A 85 -6.48 -12.82 1.47
CA TRP A 85 -7.40 -11.86 0.87
C TRP A 85 -8.72 -11.80 1.65
N GLN A 86 -9.30 -12.97 1.96
CA GLN A 86 -10.54 -13.04 2.73
C GLN A 86 -10.37 -12.39 4.11
N ALA A 87 -9.34 -12.78 4.87
CA ALA A 87 -9.05 -12.25 6.19
C ALA A 87 -8.83 -10.72 6.21
N LEU A 88 -8.28 -10.15 5.14
CA LEU A 88 -8.17 -8.70 4.96
C LEU A 88 -9.54 -8.07 4.70
N THR A 89 -10.28 -8.58 3.72
CA THR A 89 -11.56 -7.98 3.30
C THR A 89 -12.64 -8.03 4.39
N ASP A 90 -12.58 -9.01 5.29
CA ASP A 90 -13.51 -9.10 6.42
C ASP A 90 -13.29 -8.02 7.49
N GLN A 91 -12.14 -7.33 7.46
CA GLN A 91 -11.84 -6.23 8.37
C GLN A 91 -12.14 -4.84 7.79
N ILE A 92 -12.49 -4.75 6.50
CA ILE A 92 -12.75 -3.47 5.82
C ILE A 92 -13.99 -2.81 6.42
N LYS A 93 -13.84 -1.53 6.79
CA LYS A 93 -14.96 -0.66 7.14
C LYS A 93 -15.18 0.38 6.04
N LYS A 94 -16.43 0.86 5.92
CA LYS A 94 -16.79 1.90 4.93
C LYS A 94 -15.82 3.08 5.01
N GLY A 95 -15.25 3.43 3.86
CA GLY A 95 -14.33 4.55 3.70
C GLY A 95 -12.83 4.23 3.88
N ASP A 96 -12.49 3.02 4.33
CA ASP A 96 -11.10 2.54 4.35
C ASP A 96 -10.55 2.36 2.93
N TYR A 97 -9.23 2.32 2.80
CA TYR A 97 -8.54 2.07 1.53
C TYR A 97 -7.86 0.70 1.56
N VAL A 98 -7.77 0.08 0.39
CA VAL A 98 -6.94 -1.12 0.19
C VAL A 98 -6.00 -0.85 -0.97
N PHE A 99 -4.71 -0.77 -0.66
CA PHE A 99 -3.64 -0.60 -1.64
C PHE A 99 -3.15 -1.98 -2.05
N ILE A 100 -3.22 -2.28 -3.34
CA ILE A 100 -3.02 -3.63 -3.88
C ILE A 100 -1.85 -3.58 -4.85
N GLN A 101 -0.72 -4.21 -4.48
CA GLN A 101 0.49 -4.27 -5.31
C GLN A 101 1.01 -5.71 -5.39
N PHE A 102 0.92 -6.31 -6.56
CA PHE A 102 1.42 -7.65 -6.86
C PHE A 102 2.06 -7.67 -8.25
N GLY A 103 2.76 -8.74 -8.59
CA GLY A 103 3.44 -8.89 -9.88
C GLY A 103 4.76 -9.68 -9.77
N HIS A 104 5.61 -9.34 -8.78
CA HIS A 104 6.94 -9.95 -8.66
C HIS A 104 6.93 -11.47 -8.58
N ASN A 105 5.98 -12.05 -7.85
CA ASN A 105 5.86 -13.49 -7.70
C ASN A 105 4.92 -14.10 -8.74
N ASP A 106 3.95 -13.32 -9.22
CA ASP A 106 2.98 -13.74 -10.23
C ASP A 106 3.66 -14.12 -11.55
N GLU A 107 4.71 -13.39 -11.96
CA GLU A 107 5.46 -13.66 -13.18
C GLU A 107 6.48 -14.82 -13.09
N SER A 108 6.69 -15.37 -11.90
CA SER A 108 7.75 -16.35 -11.64
C SER A 108 7.32 -17.75 -12.10
N LYS A 109 7.32 -18.01 -13.42
CA LYS A 109 6.90 -19.28 -14.06
C LYS A 109 7.51 -20.52 -13.41
N ASP A 110 8.78 -20.45 -13.01
CA ASP A 110 9.51 -21.57 -12.41
C ASP A 110 9.19 -21.80 -10.92
N LYS A 111 8.33 -20.98 -10.32
CA LYS A 111 7.99 -20.99 -8.90
C LYS A 111 6.58 -21.52 -8.63
N GLY A 112 6.13 -22.50 -9.42
CA GLY A 112 4.98 -23.37 -9.15
C GLY A 112 3.78 -22.62 -8.58
N GLU A 113 3.47 -22.84 -7.31
CA GLU A 113 2.32 -22.27 -6.59
C GLU A 113 2.27 -20.74 -6.56
N ARG A 114 3.41 -20.05 -6.79
CA ARG A 114 3.47 -18.58 -6.88
C ARG A 114 3.12 -18.06 -8.26
N TYR A 115 3.38 -18.85 -9.31
CA TYR A 115 3.11 -18.41 -10.67
C TYR A 115 1.61 -18.20 -10.86
N THR A 116 1.26 -17.00 -11.30
CA THR A 116 -0.11 -16.65 -11.68
C THR A 116 -0.09 -16.32 -13.17
N PRO A 117 -0.69 -17.15 -14.04
CA PRO A 117 -0.83 -16.83 -15.45
C PRO A 117 -1.44 -15.44 -15.66
N PRO A 118 -1.06 -14.71 -16.71
CA PRO A 118 -1.50 -13.32 -16.95
C PRO A 118 -3.03 -13.13 -16.88
N GLU A 119 -3.79 -14.03 -17.49
CA GLU A 119 -5.27 -14.00 -17.44
C GLU A 119 -5.81 -14.22 -16.02
N GLU A 120 -5.18 -15.12 -15.24
CA GLU A 120 -5.55 -15.36 -13.84
C GLU A 120 -5.19 -14.14 -12.98
N TYR A 121 -4.05 -13.50 -13.23
CA TYR A 121 -3.63 -12.27 -12.56
C TYR A 121 -4.62 -11.14 -12.82
N GLN A 122 -5.06 -10.96 -14.09
CA GLN A 122 -6.10 -10.00 -14.44
C GLN A 122 -7.40 -10.28 -13.67
N LYS A 123 -7.89 -11.53 -13.70
CA LYS A 123 -9.11 -11.94 -12.97
C LYS A 123 -8.99 -11.69 -11.47
N ASN A 124 -7.82 -11.96 -10.87
CA ASN A 124 -7.58 -11.73 -9.46
C ASN A 124 -7.58 -10.24 -9.10
N LEU A 125 -6.96 -9.38 -9.91
CA LEU A 125 -6.99 -7.93 -9.68
C LEU A 125 -8.41 -7.36 -9.80
N ILE A 126 -9.18 -7.85 -10.78
CA ILE A 126 -10.60 -7.50 -10.94
C ILE A 126 -11.38 -7.86 -9.67
N ARG A 127 -11.26 -9.12 -9.23
CA ARG A 127 -11.87 -9.59 -7.99
C ARG A 127 -11.48 -8.71 -6.80
N PHE A 128 -10.20 -8.36 -6.67
CA PHE A 128 -9.76 -7.52 -5.56
C PHE A 128 -10.42 -6.14 -5.56
N VAL A 129 -10.58 -5.51 -6.72
CA VAL A 129 -11.27 -4.23 -6.85
C VAL A 129 -12.75 -4.36 -6.45
N GLU A 130 -13.43 -5.40 -6.92
CA GLU A 130 -14.85 -5.63 -6.67
C GLU A 130 -15.13 -5.96 -5.20
N ASP A 131 -14.36 -6.88 -4.61
CA ASP A 131 -14.50 -7.30 -3.21
C ASP A 131 -14.33 -6.10 -2.26
N VAL A 132 -13.33 -5.23 -2.51
CA VAL A 132 -13.11 -4.03 -1.69
C VAL A 132 -14.30 -3.08 -1.79
N ARG A 133 -14.84 -2.87 -2.99
CA ARG A 133 -16.02 -2.02 -3.21
C ARG A 133 -17.27 -2.59 -2.54
N ALA A 134 -17.47 -3.90 -2.62
CA ALA A 134 -18.59 -4.60 -1.99
C ALA A 134 -18.59 -4.42 -0.46
N LYS A 135 -17.40 -4.34 0.17
CA LYS A 135 -17.25 -4.03 1.60
C LYS A 135 -17.30 -2.52 1.93
N GLY A 136 -17.56 -1.66 0.93
CA GLY A 136 -17.60 -0.20 1.09
C GLY A 136 -16.22 0.48 1.24
N GLY A 137 -15.15 -0.28 0.99
CA GLY A 137 -13.78 0.22 0.92
C GLY A 137 -13.46 0.87 -0.42
N LYS A 138 -12.23 1.38 -0.55
CA LYS A 138 -11.72 2.06 -1.74
C LYS A 138 -10.48 1.35 -2.26
N PRO A 139 -10.57 0.61 -3.38
CA PRO A 139 -9.40 -0.05 -3.95
C PRO A 139 -8.49 0.99 -4.60
N VAL A 140 -7.19 0.82 -4.43
CA VAL A 140 -6.13 1.53 -5.15
C VAL A 140 -5.19 0.47 -5.70
N LEU A 141 -5.14 0.33 -7.02
CA LEU A 141 -4.22 -0.58 -7.67
C LEU A 141 -2.84 0.07 -7.76
N MET A 142 -1.81 -0.75 -7.64
CA MET A 142 -0.42 -0.34 -7.75
C MET A 142 0.30 -1.36 -8.63
N THR A 143 1.06 -0.89 -9.62
CA THR A 143 1.96 -1.76 -10.39
C THR A 143 3.10 -2.26 -9.50
N PRO A 144 3.77 -3.39 -9.80
CA PRO A 144 4.95 -3.78 -9.03
C PRO A 144 6.05 -2.71 -9.10
N VAL A 145 6.86 -2.61 -8.05
CA VAL A 145 8.05 -1.74 -8.05
C VAL A 145 9.13 -2.34 -8.97
N MET A 146 10.03 -1.52 -9.49
CA MET A 146 11.12 -1.99 -10.33
C MET A 146 12.16 -2.80 -9.53
N ARG A 147 12.70 -3.83 -10.17
CA ARG A 147 13.94 -4.46 -9.73
C ARG A 147 15.13 -3.63 -10.22
N ARG A 148 16.22 -3.63 -9.46
CA ARG A 148 17.48 -3.03 -9.91
C ARG A 148 18.14 -3.92 -10.95
N ARG A 149 17.99 -3.58 -12.23
CA ARG A 149 18.55 -4.33 -13.35
C ARG A 149 19.21 -3.38 -14.33
N PHE A 150 20.49 -3.62 -14.56
CA PHE A 150 21.31 -2.90 -15.52
C PHE A 150 22.05 -3.93 -16.37
N ASP A 151 22.12 -3.69 -17.68
CA ASP A 151 22.94 -4.51 -18.56
C ASP A 151 24.43 -4.18 -18.39
N LYS A 152 25.29 -4.86 -19.16
CA LYS A 152 26.75 -4.67 -19.13
C LYS A 152 27.20 -3.25 -19.47
N ASP A 153 26.37 -2.49 -20.17
CA ASP A 153 26.65 -1.12 -20.60
C ASP A 153 26.03 -0.09 -19.63
N GLY A 154 25.46 -0.55 -18.51
CA GLY A 154 24.85 0.29 -17.49
C GLY A 154 23.45 0.79 -17.83
N LYS A 155 22.79 0.23 -18.84
CA LYS A 155 21.43 0.61 -19.23
C LYS A 155 20.41 -0.16 -18.41
N PHE A 156 19.46 0.57 -17.83
CA PHE A 156 18.36 -0.01 -17.06
C PHE A 156 17.40 -0.81 -17.94
N TYR A 157 16.88 -1.93 -17.43
CA TYR A 157 15.87 -2.74 -18.14
C TYR A 157 14.86 -3.40 -17.19
N ASP A 158 13.65 -3.65 -17.69
CA ASP A 158 12.57 -4.27 -16.93
C ASP A 158 12.59 -5.80 -17.03
N THR A 159 12.10 -6.47 -15.97
CA THR A 159 11.95 -7.92 -15.89
C THR A 159 10.52 -8.37 -15.60
N HIS A 160 9.56 -7.45 -15.50
CA HIS A 160 8.20 -7.76 -15.08
C HIS A 160 7.24 -8.19 -16.20
N GLY A 161 7.70 -8.19 -17.44
CA GLY A 161 6.89 -8.55 -18.60
C GLY A 161 5.56 -7.78 -18.66
N GLU A 162 4.46 -8.51 -18.80
CA GLU A 162 3.13 -7.95 -19.05
C GLU A 162 2.36 -7.51 -17.78
N TYR A 163 2.79 -7.94 -16.59
CA TYR A 163 2.05 -7.73 -15.33
C TYR A 163 1.80 -6.25 -14.99
N PRO A 164 2.78 -5.32 -15.14
CA PRO A 164 2.52 -3.90 -14.95
C PRO A 164 1.49 -3.35 -15.95
N GLY A 165 1.49 -3.85 -17.19
CA GLY A 165 0.52 -3.51 -18.23
C GLY A 165 -0.89 -3.95 -17.87
N ILE A 166 -1.04 -5.17 -17.35
CA ILE A 166 -2.33 -5.71 -16.90
C ILE A 166 -2.88 -4.91 -15.73
N ALA A 167 -2.06 -4.60 -14.72
CA ALA A 167 -2.49 -3.77 -13.59
C ALA A 167 -2.99 -2.39 -14.03
N ARG A 168 -2.28 -1.74 -14.97
CA ARG A 168 -2.73 -0.48 -15.59
C ARG A 168 -4.05 -0.63 -16.34
N ALA A 169 -4.21 -1.72 -17.10
CA ALA A 169 -5.42 -1.99 -17.87
C ALA A 169 -6.63 -2.18 -16.96
N VAL A 170 -6.52 -3.03 -15.93
CA VAL A 170 -7.58 -3.27 -14.94
C VAL A 170 -7.95 -1.97 -14.23
N ALA A 171 -6.98 -1.18 -13.78
CA ALA A 171 -7.25 0.09 -13.10
C ALA A 171 -8.07 1.05 -13.97
N ARG A 172 -7.72 1.16 -15.26
CA ARG A 172 -8.46 1.98 -16.24
C ARG A 172 -9.87 1.45 -16.47
N GLU A 173 -10.00 0.16 -16.78
CA GLU A 173 -11.28 -0.47 -17.13
C GLU A 173 -12.28 -0.44 -15.96
N TYR A 174 -11.79 -0.77 -14.76
CA TYR A 174 -12.61 -0.79 -13.56
C TYR A 174 -12.67 0.56 -12.85
N LYS A 175 -12.06 1.61 -13.41
CA LYS A 175 -12.04 2.97 -12.83
C LYS A 175 -11.54 2.99 -11.37
N ALA A 176 -10.54 2.17 -11.08
CA ALA A 176 -9.83 2.21 -9.80
C ALA A 176 -8.63 3.17 -9.92
N PRO A 177 -8.36 4.02 -8.92
CA PRO A 177 -7.11 4.78 -8.89
C PRO A 177 -5.89 3.88 -9.05
N LEU A 178 -4.91 4.35 -9.82
CA LEU A 178 -3.65 3.66 -10.05
C LEU A 178 -2.49 4.50 -9.53
N ILE A 179 -1.66 3.93 -8.65
CA ILE A 179 -0.33 4.46 -8.36
C ILE A 179 0.68 3.64 -9.17
N ASP A 180 1.26 4.25 -10.22
CA ASP A 180 2.22 3.58 -11.12
C ASP A 180 3.62 3.55 -10.48
N MET A 181 3.76 2.67 -9.50
CA MET A 181 5.04 2.43 -8.80
C MET A 181 6.14 1.95 -9.74
N HIS A 182 5.78 1.29 -10.85
CA HIS A 182 6.72 0.70 -11.80
C HIS A 182 7.48 1.81 -12.52
N ARG A 183 6.77 2.76 -13.14
CA ARG A 183 7.40 3.92 -13.80
C ARG A 183 8.10 4.84 -12.81
N SER A 184 7.46 5.12 -11.66
CA SER A 184 8.03 6.06 -10.70
C SER A 184 9.29 5.52 -10.01
N SER A 185 9.34 4.22 -9.71
CA SER A 185 10.56 3.61 -9.16
C SER A 185 11.68 3.46 -10.18
N GLU A 186 11.37 3.26 -11.47
CA GLU A 186 12.36 3.33 -12.55
C GLU A 186 13.09 4.68 -12.54
N VAL A 187 12.32 5.79 -12.50
CA VAL A 187 12.89 7.15 -12.46
C VAL A 187 13.85 7.32 -11.28
N VAL A 188 13.49 6.81 -10.09
CA VAL A 188 14.37 6.87 -8.91
C VAL A 188 15.64 6.05 -9.12
N ILE A 189 15.52 4.80 -9.58
CA ILE A 189 16.66 3.90 -9.74
C ILE A 189 17.63 4.44 -10.81
N VAL A 190 17.10 4.88 -11.95
CA VAL A 190 17.89 5.47 -13.03
C VAL A 190 18.58 6.75 -12.58
N LYS A 191 17.92 7.60 -11.79
CA LYS A 191 18.52 8.82 -11.23
C LYS A 191 19.71 8.52 -10.32
N TYR A 192 19.66 7.44 -9.54
CA TYR A 192 20.79 6.99 -8.73
C TYR A 192 21.88 6.32 -9.59
N GLY A 193 21.54 5.84 -10.79
CA GLY A 193 22.50 5.13 -11.66
C GLY A 193 22.94 3.78 -11.10
N VAL A 194 23.92 3.16 -11.75
CA VAL A 194 24.34 1.79 -11.42
C VAL A 194 24.85 1.69 -9.98
N GLU A 195 25.88 2.44 -9.60
CA GLU A 195 26.54 2.24 -8.32
C GLU A 195 25.74 2.77 -7.13
N ASP A 196 25.22 4.00 -7.18
CA ASP A 196 24.52 4.55 -6.00
C ASP A 196 23.16 3.89 -5.76
N SER A 197 22.51 3.33 -6.79
CA SER A 197 21.22 2.66 -6.59
C SER A 197 21.35 1.43 -5.70
N LYS A 198 22.54 0.83 -5.55
CA LYS A 198 22.79 -0.26 -4.59
C LYS A 198 22.35 0.10 -3.17
N LYS A 199 22.48 1.38 -2.77
CA LYS A 199 22.06 1.89 -1.46
C LYS A 199 20.55 1.76 -1.20
N LEU A 200 19.74 1.69 -2.27
CA LEU A 200 18.29 1.53 -2.17
C LEU A 200 17.89 0.07 -1.94
N PHE A 201 18.75 -0.88 -2.30
CA PHE A 201 18.45 -2.31 -2.22
C PHE A 201 19.22 -2.98 -1.10
N LEU A 202 18.85 -4.22 -0.79
CA LEU A 202 19.54 -5.06 0.17
C LEU A 202 20.86 -5.56 -0.45
N GLN A 203 21.82 -4.65 -0.55
CA GLN A 203 23.20 -4.93 -0.94
C GLN A 203 24.13 -4.67 0.22
N LEU A 204 24.76 -5.74 0.72
CA LEU A 204 25.66 -5.72 1.85
C LEU A 204 26.92 -6.51 1.54
N ARG A 205 28.06 -5.99 1.96
CA ARG A 205 29.33 -6.72 1.93
C ARG A 205 29.39 -7.74 3.08
N PRO A 206 30.21 -8.79 2.96
CA PRO A 206 30.51 -9.69 4.08
C PRO A 206 30.90 -8.91 5.33
N GLY A 207 30.33 -9.29 6.47
CA GLY A 207 30.58 -8.66 7.77
C GLY A 207 29.82 -7.36 8.06
N GLU A 208 29.05 -6.78 7.13
CA GLU A 208 28.32 -5.52 7.38
C GLU A 208 27.07 -5.70 8.27
N ASN A 209 26.49 -6.90 8.29
CA ASN A 209 25.32 -7.17 9.13
C ASN A 209 25.31 -8.63 9.62
N PRO A 210 25.02 -8.90 10.91
CA PRO A 210 25.01 -10.26 11.45
C PRO A 210 23.94 -11.17 10.84
N ASN A 211 22.84 -10.63 10.31
CA ASN A 211 21.82 -11.43 9.62
C ASN A 211 22.28 -11.89 8.23
N TYR A 212 23.32 -11.26 7.67
CA TYR A 212 23.90 -11.55 6.36
C TYR A 212 25.43 -11.63 6.48
N PRO A 213 25.97 -12.63 7.21
CA PRO A 213 27.40 -12.69 7.53
C PRO A 213 28.29 -12.75 6.28
N ASN A 214 27.79 -13.40 5.22
CA ASN A 214 28.48 -13.53 3.94
C ASN A 214 28.15 -12.37 2.97
N GLY A 215 27.46 -11.33 3.43
CA GLY A 215 26.89 -10.31 2.57
C GLY A 215 25.66 -10.81 1.79
N VAL A 216 25.11 -9.94 0.97
CA VAL A 216 23.97 -10.21 0.09
C VAL A 216 24.00 -9.22 -1.08
N ASP A 217 23.72 -9.70 -2.29
CA ASP A 217 23.52 -8.87 -3.49
C ASP A 217 22.09 -9.09 -4.00
N ASP A 218 21.14 -8.45 -3.32
CA ASP A 218 19.73 -8.50 -3.67
C ASP A 218 19.33 -7.23 -4.42
N ASN A 219 18.66 -7.42 -5.55
CA ASN A 219 18.24 -6.36 -6.46
C ASN A 219 16.71 -6.21 -6.52
N THR A 220 15.99 -6.83 -5.59
CA THR A 220 14.53 -6.80 -5.47
C THR A 220 14.11 -6.21 -4.13
N HIS A 221 14.75 -6.63 -3.03
CA HIS A 221 14.38 -6.20 -1.69
C HIS A 221 15.12 -4.93 -1.28
N PHE A 222 14.47 -4.10 -0.47
CA PHE A 222 14.97 -2.77 -0.16
C PHE A 222 15.76 -2.70 1.14
N SER A 223 16.72 -1.78 1.17
CA SER A 223 17.27 -1.23 2.40
C SER A 223 16.22 -0.31 3.08
N PRO A 224 16.48 0.17 4.31
CA PRO A 224 15.61 1.17 4.94
C PRO A 224 15.47 2.46 4.12
N LEU A 225 16.52 2.85 3.37
CA LEU A 225 16.51 4.01 2.48
C LEU A 225 15.63 3.76 1.26
N GLY A 226 15.78 2.61 0.59
CA GLY A 226 14.94 2.30 -0.57
C GLY A 226 13.46 2.19 -0.21
N ALA A 227 13.16 1.56 0.94
CA ALA A 227 11.80 1.49 1.46
C ALA A 227 11.21 2.90 1.72
N ASP A 228 12.04 3.83 2.22
CA ASP A 228 11.65 5.22 2.45
C ASP A 228 11.33 5.94 1.13
N GLU A 229 12.18 5.79 0.10
CA GLU A 229 11.97 6.33 -1.24
C GLU A 229 10.70 5.79 -1.90
N MET A 230 10.47 4.46 -1.87
CA MET A 230 9.25 3.87 -2.42
C MET A 230 8.00 4.35 -1.69
N ALA A 231 8.05 4.54 -0.37
CA ALA A 231 6.94 5.11 0.37
C ALA A 231 6.67 6.58 -0.01
N LYS A 232 7.70 7.36 -0.40
CA LYS A 232 7.49 8.72 -0.96
C LYS A 232 6.76 8.66 -2.30
N LEU A 233 7.08 7.70 -3.16
CA LEU A 233 6.38 7.50 -4.43
C LEU A 233 4.89 7.16 -4.20
N ALA A 234 4.59 6.31 -3.22
CA ALA A 234 3.20 6.02 -2.82
C ALA A 234 2.46 7.28 -2.34
N VAL A 235 3.13 8.15 -1.58
CA VAL A 235 2.59 9.46 -1.16
C VAL A 235 2.34 10.39 -2.34
N GLU A 236 3.23 10.42 -3.33
CA GLU A 236 3.03 11.23 -4.51
C GLU A 236 1.86 10.70 -5.35
N GLY A 237 1.77 9.37 -5.52
CA GLY A 237 0.62 8.73 -6.15
C GLY A 237 -0.71 9.06 -5.47
N ILE A 238 -0.74 9.19 -4.13
CA ILE A 238 -1.91 9.68 -3.38
C ILE A 238 -2.30 11.11 -3.80
N ARG A 239 -1.31 11.99 -4.01
CA ARG A 239 -1.53 13.39 -4.41
C ARG A 239 -2.02 13.48 -5.86
N GLU A 240 -1.33 12.81 -6.78
CA GLU A 240 -1.63 12.78 -8.22
C GLU A 240 -3.05 12.26 -8.50
N ASN A 241 -3.42 11.15 -7.85
CA ASN A 241 -4.76 10.58 -7.94
C ASN A 241 -5.82 11.39 -7.18
N LYS A 242 -5.44 12.49 -6.51
CA LYS A 242 -6.31 13.34 -5.68
C LYS A 242 -7.11 12.54 -4.64
N LEU A 243 -6.51 11.48 -4.10
CA LEU A 243 -7.19 10.63 -3.11
C LEU A 243 -7.52 11.47 -1.87
N LYS A 244 -8.67 11.19 -1.23
CA LYS A 244 -9.07 11.94 -0.03
C LYS A 244 -8.07 11.81 1.14
N LEU A 245 -7.16 10.84 1.07
CA LEU A 245 -6.04 10.66 2.01
C LEU A 245 -5.08 11.85 2.03
N ARG A 246 -4.94 12.59 0.92
CA ARG A 246 -3.96 13.69 0.80
C ARG A 246 -4.12 14.77 1.88
N LYS A 247 -5.33 14.98 2.39
CA LYS A 247 -5.62 15.97 3.46
C LYS A 247 -5.02 15.58 4.82
N TYR A 248 -4.58 14.33 4.96
CA TYR A 248 -3.95 13.82 6.17
C TYR A 248 -2.44 13.65 6.03
N LEU A 249 -1.84 13.95 4.86
CA LEU A 249 -0.40 13.90 4.70
C LEU A 249 0.27 15.00 5.54
N LYS A 250 1.44 14.69 6.09
CA LYS A 250 2.31 15.72 6.65
C LYS A 250 2.77 16.66 5.52
N LYS A 251 2.99 17.93 5.87
CA LYS A 251 3.60 18.90 4.99
C LYS A 251 5.06 18.53 4.72
#